data_AF-A0A2G8KUZ2-F1
#
_entry.id   AF-A0A2G8KUZ2-F1
#
_cell.length_a   1.000
_cell.length_b   1.000
_cell.length_c   1.000
_cell.angle_alpha   90.00
_cell.angle_beta   90.00
_cell.angle_gamma   90.00
#
_symmetry.space_group_name_H-M   'P 1'
#
loop_
_entity.id
_entity.type
_entity.pdbx_description
1 polymer ?
#
loop_
_entity_poly.entity_id
_entity_poly.type
_entity_poly.pdbx_seq_one_letter_code
_entity_poly.pdbx_strand_id
1 'polypeptide(L)'
;MGLLLITVFVSVMLGACQGQQCPRGWTFALGNCYRWYNGPDRLNWYDAQNFCQHEASQDCGWPCNSNLVSIVSGEENSFLLDYWRTSREPWILLLDR
;
A
#
# COMPACT_ATOMS: atom_id res chain seq x y z
N MET A 1 19.29 -13.25 37.29
CA MET A 1 17.91 -13.19 36.74
C MET A 1 17.43 -11.79 36.34
N GLY A 2 17.76 -10.71 37.05
CA GLY A 2 17.26 -9.37 36.73
C GLY A 2 17.69 -8.78 35.37
N LEU A 3 18.95 -8.96 34.96
CA LEU A 3 19.44 -8.48 33.67
C LEU A 3 18.70 -9.11 32.48
N LEU A 4 18.42 -10.41 32.56
CA LEU A 4 17.70 -11.15 31.52
C LEU A 4 16.25 -10.66 31.37
N LEU A 5 15.60 -10.31 32.48
CA LEU A 5 14.25 -9.75 32.44
C LEU A 5 14.23 -8.36 31.82
N ILE A 6 15.21 -7.52 32.14
CA ILE A 6 15.35 -6.17 31.56
C ILE A 6 15.63 -6.27 30.06
N THR A 7 16.53 -7.14 29.62
CA THR A 7 16.82 -7.32 28.18
C THR A 7 15.62 -7.84 27.41
N VAL A 8 14.85 -8.77 27.98
CA VAL A 8 13.62 -9.29 27.36
C VAL A 8 12.58 -8.17 27.28
N PHE A 9 12.36 -7.41 28.35
CA PHE A 9 11.39 -6.32 28.35
C PHE A 9 11.75 -5.22 27.35
N VAL A 10 13.03 -4.84 27.28
CA VAL A 10 13.54 -3.87 26.29
C VAL A 10 13.36 -4.39 24.87
N SER A 11 13.65 -5.67 24.61
CA SER A 11 13.46 -6.27 23.29
C SER A 11 11.98 -6.37 22.87
N VAL A 12 11.08 -6.64 23.81
CA VAL A 12 9.62 -6.66 23.58
C VAL A 12 9.10 -5.26 23.28
N MET A 13 9.56 -4.24 24.02
CA MET A 13 9.18 -2.84 23.79
C MET A 13 9.75 -2.29 22.46
N LEU A 14 10.97 -2.70 22.07
CA LEU A 14 11.55 -2.39 20.75
C LEU A 14 10.83 -3.08 19.59
N GLY A 15 10.15 -4.20 19.85
CA GLY A 15 9.33 -4.92 18.86
C GLY A 15 7.93 -4.35 18.64
N ALA A 16 7.48 -3.41 19.48
CA ALA A 16 6.11 -2.87 19.46
C ALA A 16 5.84 -1.82 18.36
N CYS A 17 6.83 -1.50 17.53
CA CYS A 17 6.66 -0.70 16.33
C CYS A 17 6.82 -1.55 15.06
N GLN A 18 6.15 -2.69 14.98
CA GLN A 18 5.81 -3.25 13.67
C GLN A 18 4.67 -2.41 13.08
N GLY A 19 4.97 -1.17 12.71
CA GLY A 19 4.07 -0.38 11.88
C GLY A 19 3.82 -1.19 10.61
N GLN A 20 2.55 -1.40 10.25
CA GLN A 20 2.17 -2.14 9.06
C GLN A 20 2.87 -1.50 7.86
N GLN A 21 3.92 -2.14 7.38
CA GLN A 21 4.88 -1.50 6.51
C GLN A 21 4.47 -1.78 5.07
N CYS A 22 3.93 -0.76 4.41
CA CYS A 22 3.65 -0.88 2.99
C CYS A 22 4.95 -1.07 2.20
N PRO A 23 4.89 -1.75 1.05
CA PRO A 23 6.03 -1.86 0.17
C PRO A 23 6.60 -0.49 -0.22
N ARG A 24 7.86 -0.45 -0.66
CA ARG A 24 8.50 0.80 -1.07
C ARG A 24 7.69 1.48 -2.19
N GLY A 25 7.39 2.76 -2.02
CA GLY A 25 6.60 3.52 -2.99
C GLY A 25 5.08 3.37 -2.86
N TRP A 26 4.61 2.65 -1.83
CA TRP A 26 3.20 2.57 -1.45
C TRP A 26 2.92 3.42 -0.21
N THR A 27 1.69 3.92 -0.11
CA THR A 27 1.23 4.78 0.97
C THR A 27 0.31 3.98 1.88
N PHE A 28 0.64 3.88 3.18
CA PHE A 28 -0.25 3.28 4.17
C PHE A 28 -1.32 4.29 4.58
N ALA A 29 -2.58 3.91 4.44
CA ALA A 29 -3.71 4.69 4.94
C ALA A 29 -4.88 3.75 5.24
N LEU A 30 -5.72 4.08 6.23
CA LEU A 30 -6.98 3.37 6.50
C LEU A 30 -6.86 1.84 6.64
N GLY A 31 -5.69 1.34 7.04
CA GLY A 31 -5.43 -0.09 7.22
C GLY A 31 -4.87 -0.80 5.98
N ASN A 32 -4.82 -0.14 4.82
CA ASN A 32 -4.37 -0.73 3.56
C ASN A 32 -3.19 0.02 2.92
N CYS A 33 -2.66 -0.55 1.83
CA CYS A 33 -1.56 0.03 1.06
C CYS A 33 -2.02 0.51 -0.31
N TYR A 34 -1.85 1.81 -0.56
CA TYR A 34 -2.28 2.46 -1.79
C TYR A 34 -1.11 2.92 -2.67
N ARG A 35 -1.22 2.72 -3.98
CA ARG A 35 -0.26 3.26 -4.95
C ARG A 35 -0.93 3.70 -6.23
N TRP A 36 -0.50 4.85 -6.74
CA TRP A 36 -0.79 5.30 -8.09
C TRP A 36 0.30 4.83 -9.05
N TYR A 37 -0.11 4.26 -10.18
CA TYR A 37 0.78 4.02 -11.31
C TYR A 37 0.51 5.04 -12.41
N ASN A 38 1.59 5.69 -12.84
CA ASN A 38 1.59 6.63 -13.95
C ASN A 38 2.22 5.91 -15.15
N GLY A 39 1.47 5.78 -16.24
CA GLY A 39 1.94 5.18 -17.49
C GLY A 39 1.52 6.03 -18.70
N PRO A 40 2.13 5.82 -19.87
CA PRO A 40 1.80 6.57 -21.09
C PRO A 40 0.44 6.17 -21.69
N ASP A 41 -0.06 4.96 -21.40
CA ASP A 41 -1.21 4.37 -22.09
C ASP A 41 -2.41 4.16 -21.17
N ARG A 42 -3.58 4.65 -21.59
CA ARG A 42 -4.85 4.39 -20.90
C ARG A 42 -5.24 2.93 -21.09
N LEU A 43 -5.12 2.15 -20.02
CA LEU A 43 -5.58 0.76 -20.00
C LEU A 43 -7.11 0.74 -19.88
N ASN A 44 -7.76 -0.20 -20.58
CA ASN A 44 -9.14 -0.54 -20.25
C ASN A 44 -9.18 -1.26 -18.90
N TRP A 45 -10.38 -1.42 -18.33
CA TRP A 45 -10.55 -2.05 -17.02
C TRP A 45 -9.94 -3.46 -16.91
N TYR A 46 -10.03 -4.26 -17.97
CA TYR A 46 -9.51 -5.64 -17.97
C TYR A 46 -7.98 -5.65 -17.91
N ASP A 47 -7.33 -4.88 -18.79
CA ASP A 47 -5.87 -4.78 -18.82
C ASP A 47 -5.31 -4.14 -17.54
N ALA A 48 -6.06 -3.19 -16.99
CA ALA A 48 -5.81 -2.56 -15.69
C ALA A 48 -5.81 -3.59 -14.53
N GLN A 49 -6.86 -4.40 -14.43
CA GLN A 49 -6.96 -5.44 -13.41
C GLN A 49 -5.84 -6.49 -13.58
N ASN A 50 -5.56 -6.89 -14.82
CA ASN A 50 -4.49 -7.83 -15.13
C ASN A 50 -3.10 -7.27 -14.74
N PHE A 51 -2.84 -5.99 -15.04
CA PHE A 51 -1.63 -5.30 -14.61
C PHE A 51 -1.48 -5.31 -13.08
N CYS A 52 -2.55 -4.98 -12.35
CA CYS A 52 -2.53 -4.98 -10.88
C CYS A 52 -2.20 -6.37 -10.32
N GLN A 53 -2.76 -7.43 -10.89
CA GLN A 53 -2.58 -8.79 -10.38
C GLN A 53 -1.21 -9.37 -10.71
N HIS A 54 -0.62 -9.02 -11.86
CA HIS A 54 0.57 -9.69 -12.38
C HIS A 54 1.83 -8.83 -12.39
N GLU A 55 1.74 -7.57 -12.84
CA GLU A 55 2.91 -6.71 -13.05
C GLU A 55 3.20 -5.87 -11.79
N ALA A 56 2.19 -5.18 -11.26
CA ALA A 56 2.33 -4.35 -10.06
C ALA A 56 2.69 -5.18 -8.81
N SER A 57 2.20 -6.42 -8.75
CA SER A 57 2.53 -7.41 -7.73
C SER A 57 4.03 -7.76 -7.68
N GLN A 58 4.78 -7.56 -8.77
CA GLN A 58 6.22 -7.82 -8.81
C GLN A 58 7.06 -6.65 -8.28
N ASP A 59 6.57 -5.40 -8.42
CA ASP A 59 7.31 -4.18 -8.06
C ASP A 59 7.29 -3.88 -6.54
N CYS A 60 6.60 -4.70 -5.75
CA CYS A 60 6.44 -4.47 -4.31
C CYS A 60 7.47 -5.22 -3.44
N GLY A 61 8.40 -5.99 -4.02
CA GLY A 61 9.54 -6.60 -3.30
C GLY A 61 9.19 -7.64 -2.21
N TRP A 62 7.94 -8.07 -2.11
CA TRP A 62 7.41 -9.10 -1.19
C TRP A 62 6.24 -9.83 -1.89
N PRO A 63 5.70 -10.99 -1.45
CA PRO A 63 4.47 -11.49 -2.06
C PRO A 63 3.33 -10.50 -1.79
N CYS A 64 2.96 -9.73 -2.81
CA CYS A 64 1.82 -8.83 -2.78
C CYS A 64 0.82 -9.28 -3.81
N ASN A 65 -0.43 -9.44 -3.37
CA ASN A 65 -1.56 -9.56 -4.25
C ASN A 65 -2.18 -8.18 -4.34
N SER A 66 -1.74 -7.37 -5.32
CA SER A 66 -2.39 -6.09 -5.55
C SER A 66 -3.59 -6.24 -6.48
N ASN A 67 -4.62 -5.43 -6.25
CA ASN A 67 -5.80 -5.35 -7.10
C ASN A 67 -6.13 -3.89 -7.39
N LEU A 68 -7.01 -3.65 -8.36
CA LEU A 68 -7.68 -2.35 -8.47
C LEU A 68 -8.35 -2.00 -7.15
N VAL A 69 -8.27 -0.73 -6.75
CA VAL A 69 -8.98 -0.25 -5.56
C VAL A 69 -10.48 -0.48 -5.68
N SER A 70 -11.05 -1.03 -4.60
CA SER A 70 -12.48 -1.05 -4.37
C SER A 70 -12.80 -0.07 -3.25
N ILE A 71 -13.44 1.06 -3.57
CA ILE A 71 -13.81 2.06 -2.58
C ILE A 71 -15.02 1.57 -1.78
N VAL A 72 -14.84 1.29 -0.49
CA VAL A 72 -15.89 0.72 0.37
C VAL A 72 -16.45 1.71 1.38
N SER A 73 -15.85 2.90 1.52
CA SER A 73 -16.31 3.91 2.47
C SER A 73 -16.15 5.36 1.96
N GLY A 74 -16.89 6.28 2.57
CA GLY A 74 -16.75 7.71 2.29
C GLY A 74 -15.43 8.31 2.78
N GLU A 75 -14.88 7.77 3.87
CA GLU A 75 -13.57 8.14 4.40
C GLU A 75 -12.46 7.78 3.41
N GLU A 76 -12.49 6.54 2.91
CA GLU A 76 -11.58 6.07 1.88
C GLU A 76 -11.70 6.90 0.60
N ASN A 77 -12.92 7.12 0.11
CA ASN A 77 -13.13 7.97 -1.06
C ASN A 77 -12.51 9.37 -0.89
N SER A 78 -12.67 9.96 0.30
CA SER A 78 -12.13 11.30 0.59
C SER A 78 -10.60 11.30 0.62
N PHE A 79 -10.01 10.31 1.27
CA PHE A 79 -8.56 10.11 1.28
C PHE A 79 -8.01 9.93 -0.14
N LEU A 80 -8.64 9.09 -0.96
CA LEU A 80 -8.18 8.80 -2.31
C LEU A 80 -8.27 10.01 -3.24
N LEU A 81 -9.29 10.87 -3.08
CA LEU A 81 -9.41 12.13 -3.81
C LEU A 81 -8.30 13.12 -3.44
N ASP A 82 -7.93 13.21 -2.16
CA ASP A 82 -6.81 14.04 -1.72
C ASP A 82 -5.47 13.47 -2.21
N TYR A 83 -5.28 12.16 -2.04
CA TYR A 83 -4.11 11.44 -2.49
C TYR A 83 -3.88 11.60 -4.00
N TRP A 84 -4.95 11.48 -4.81
CA TRP A 84 -4.94 11.76 -6.25
C TRP A 84 -4.40 13.15 -6.59
N ARG A 85 -4.84 14.21 -5.87
CA ARG A 85 -4.42 15.59 -6.16
C ARG A 85 -2.93 15.83 -5.97
N THR A 86 -2.29 15.04 -5.11
CA THR A 86 -0.85 15.14 -4.85
C THR A 86 0.00 14.43 -5.91
N SER A 87 -0.61 13.59 -6.73
CA SER A 87 0.09 12.82 -7.77
C SER A 87 0.18 13.59 -9.10
N ARG A 88 1.34 13.53 -9.75
CA ARG A 88 1.67 14.33 -10.96
C ARG A 88 1.18 13.67 -12.26
N GLU A 89 -0.13 13.69 -12.51
CA GLU A 89 -0.82 12.99 -13.62
C GLU A 89 -1.10 11.49 -13.36
N PRO A 90 -1.98 11.19 -12.40
CA PRO A 90 -2.34 9.81 -12.02
C PRO A 90 -3.26 9.11 -13.02
N TRP A 91 -2.92 9.03 -14.28
CA TRP A 91 -3.93 8.60 -15.25
C TRP A 91 -4.32 7.13 -15.24
N ILE A 92 -3.63 6.26 -14.50
CA ILE A 92 -3.77 4.84 -14.80
C ILE A 92 -4.31 3.98 -13.66
N LEU A 93 -3.70 3.79 -12.50
CA LEU A 93 -4.24 2.76 -11.59
C LEU A 93 -4.01 3.10 -10.13
N LEU A 94 -5.09 3.04 -9.34
CA LEU A 94 -5.02 2.98 -7.89
C LEU A 94 -5.12 1.54 -7.44
N LEU A 95 -4.15 1.11 -6.64
CA LEU A 95 -4.11 -0.26 -6.14
C LEU A 95 -4.34 -0.30 -4.64
N ASP A 96 -4.97 -1.39 -4.18
CA ASP A 96 -5.16 -1.70 -2.76
C ASP A 96 -4.53 -3.05 -2.39
N ARG A 97 -4.09 -3.18 -1.14
CA ARG A 97 -3.70 -4.44 -0.49
C ARG A 97 -4.13 -4.47 0.97
#